data_AF-A0AAT9HAG2-F1
#
_entry.id   AF-A0AAT9HAG2-F1
#
_cell.length_a   1.000
_cell.length_b   1.000
_cell.length_c   1.000
_cell.angle_alpha   90.00
_cell.angle_beta   90.00
_cell.angle_gamma   90.00
#
_symmetry.space_group_name_H-M   'P 1'
#
loop_
_entity.id
_entity.type
_entity.pdbx_description
1 polymer ?
#
loop_
_entity_poly.entity_id
_entity_poly.type
_entity_poly.pdbx_seq_one_letter_code
_entity_poly.pdbx_strand_id
1 'polypeptide(L)'
;MARVNDAVRTGRIDEAARLAEETVAEASATLGPEHPEVLRLRELAAYIAYLAGEPLRAFRISLDLAVICRRAGTRRPPTAMSAARRPHGARYATRGPDWSSGTS
;
A
#
# COMPACT_ATOMS: atom_id res chain seq x y z
N MET A 1 4.41 8.58 9.88
CA MET A 1 3.22 7.99 9.20
C MET A 1 1.87 8.31 9.84
N ALA A 2 1.62 7.99 11.12
CA ALA A 2 0.28 8.11 11.73
C ALA A 2 -0.34 9.52 11.64
N ARG A 3 0.45 10.57 11.86
CA ARG A 3 0.00 11.97 11.75
C ARG A 3 -0.36 12.39 10.33
N VAL A 4 0.40 11.92 9.34
CA VAL A 4 0.11 12.16 7.91
C VAL A 4 -1.23 11.50 7.53
N ASN A 5 -1.44 10.25 7.93
CA ASN A 5 -2.69 9.54 7.65
C ASN A 5 -3.90 10.18 8.33
N ASP A 6 -3.72 10.71 9.55
CA ASP A 6 -4.78 11.45 10.25
C ASP A 6 -5.12 12.78 9.55
N ALA A 7 -4.11 13.55 9.14
CA ALA A 7 -4.31 14.78 8.37
C ALA A 7 -5.03 14.51 7.04
N VAL A 8 -4.67 13.44 6.32
CA VAL A 8 -5.37 12.98 5.12
C VAL A 8 -6.82 12.59 5.42
N ARG A 9 -7.07 11.82 6.49
CA ARG A 9 -8.43 11.41 6.89
C ARG A 9 -9.32 12.57 7.31
N THR A 10 -8.73 13.62 7.88
CA THR A 10 -9.45 14.81 8.35
C THR A 10 -9.55 15.90 7.27
N GLY A 11 -9.04 15.65 6.06
CA GLY A 11 -9.12 16.59 4.93
C GLY A 11 -8.19 17.80 5.04
N ARG A 12 -7.25 17.82 5.99
CA ARG A 12 -6.24 18.88 6.16
C ARG A 12 -5.08 18.63 5.20
N ILE A 13 -5.33 18.80 3.91
CA ILE A 13 -4.41 18.36 2.85
C ILE A 13 -3.09 19.14 2.85
N ASP A 14 -3.12 20.45 3.12
CA ASP A 14 -1.90 21.27 3.20
C ASP A 14 -1.00 20.84 4.38
N GLU A 15 -1.62 20.55 5.53
CA GLU A 15 -0.90 20.02 6.69
C GLU A 15 -0.35 18.62 6.41
N ALA A 16 -1.13 17.77 5.75
CA ALA A 16 -0.68 16.44 5.33
C ALA A 16 0.51 16.53 4.37
N ALA A 17 0.50 17.49 3.43
CA ALA A 17 1.58 17.69 2.47
C ALA A 17 2.87 18.07 3.18
N ARG A 18 2.81 19.08 4.07
CA ARG A 18 3.96 19.52 4.86
C ARG A 18 4.52 18.38 5.72
N LEU A 19 3.65 17.66 6.44
CA LEU A 19 4.06 16.53 7.27
C LEU A 19 4.66 15.38 6.45
N ALA A 20 4.12 15.10 5.26
CA ALA A 20 4.65 14.08 4.38
C ALA A 20 6.05 14.43 3.87
N GLU A 21 6.28 15.68 3.47
CA GLU A 21 7.59 16.18 3.04
C GLU A 21 8.63 16.10 4.14
N GLU A 22 8.31 16.62 5.33
CA GLU A 22 9.18 16.55 6.52
C GLU A 22 9.55 15.10 6.83
N THR A 23 8.56 14.20 6.85
CA THR A 23 8.78 12.79 7.17
C THR A 23 9.61 12.09 6.08
N VAL A 24 9.40 12.39 4.80
CA VAL A 24 10.22 11.85 3.69
C VAL A 24 11.67 12.31 3.82
N ALA A 25 11.90 13.59 4.13
CA ALA A 25 13.24 14.15 4.26
C ALA A 25 14.01 13.51 5.43
N GLU A 26 13.38 13.44 6.61
CA GLU A 26 13.97 12.83 7.80
C GLU A 26 14.26 11.34 7.59
N ALA A 27 13.29 10.59 7.04
CA ALA A 27 13.47 9.17 6.77
C ALA A 27 14.52 8.90 5.68
N SER A 28 14.60 9.76 4.66
CA SER A 28 15.64 9.66 3.61
C SER A 28 17.03 9.91 4.17
N ALA A 29 17.19 10.88 5.08
CA ALA A 29 18.46 11.18 5.73
C ALA A 29 18.91 10.04 6.65
N THR A 30 17.96 9.39 7.33
CA THR A 30 18.26 8.35 8.33
C THR A 30 18.46 6.97 7.70
N LEU A 31 17.59 6.58 6.76
CA LEU A 31 17.51 5.21 6.21
C LEU A 31 18.05 5.12 4.78
N GLY A 32 18.27 6.25 4.12
CA GLY A 32 18.63 6.32 2.72
C GLY A 32 17.42 6.39 1.79
N PRO A 33 17.57 7.00 0.59
CA PRO A 33 16.46 7.28 -0.31
C PRO A 33 15.81 6.03 -0.93
N GLU A 34 16.49 4.89 -0.96
CA GLU A 34 15.99 3.66 -1.59
C GLU A 34 15.32 2.70 -0.60
N HIS A 35 15.35 3.06 0.70
CA HIS A 35 14.80 2.21 1.75
C HIS A 35 13.27 2.03 1.59
N PRO A 36 12.72 0.81 1.76
CA PRO A 36 11.30 0.53 1.53
C PRO A 36 10.32 1.47 2.26
N GLU A 37 10.67 1.86 3.49
CA GLU A 37 9.86 2.81 4.27
C GLU A 37 9.82 4.20 3.64
N VAL A 38 10.94 4.66 3.09
CA VAL A 38 11.04 5.96 2.41
C VAL A 38 10.27 5.92 1.09
N LEU A 39 10.30 4.78 0.37
CA LEU A 39 9.49 4.59 -0.83
C LEU A 39 7.99 4.65 -0.53
N ARG A 40 7.55 4.08 0.60
CA ARG A 40 6.15 4.14 1.05
C ARG A 40 5.74 5.56 1.45
N LEU A 41 6.63 6.32 2.08
CA LEU A 41 6.41 7.73 2.40
C LEU A 41 6.29 8.59 1.13
N ARG A 42 7.10 8.33 0.10
CA ARG A 42 6.98 9.02 -1.20
C ARG A 42 5.68 8.68 -1.93
N GLU A 43 5.19 7.45 -1.82
CA GLU A 43 3.90 7.05 -2.42
C GLU A 43 2.74 7.80 -1.74
N LEU A 44 2.81 7.95 -0.41
CA LEU A 44 1.85 8.75 0.35
C LEU A 44 1.93 10.24 -0.03
N ALA A 45 3.13 10.80 -0.22
CA ALA A 45 3.29 12.18 -0.68
C ALA A 45 2.70 12.41 -2.08
N ALA A 46 2.83 11.46 -3.00
CA ALA A 46 2.18 11.51 -4.31
C ALA A 46 0.66 11.52 -4.20
N TYR A 47 0.09 10.70 -3.31
CA TYR A 47 -1.35 10.66 -3.05
C TYR A 47 -1.86 11.98 -2.46
N ILE A 48 -1.12 12.58 -1.54
CA ILE A 48 -1.48 13.87 -0.94
C ILE A 48 -1.44 14.99 -1.98
N ALA A 49 -0.40 15.03 -2.84
CA ALA A 49 -0.33 16.00 -3.93
C ALA A 49 -1.51 15.87 -4.91
N TYR A 50 -1.99 14.64 -5.15
CA TYR A 50 -3.21 14.43 -5.95
C TYR A 50 -4.45 15.02 -5.26
N LEU A 51 -4.62 14.78 -3.95
CA LEU A 51 -5.72 15.36 -3.17
C LEU A 51 -5.65 16.89 -3.07
N ALA A 52 -4.44 17.46 -3.12
CA ALA A 52 -4.20 18.90 -3.11
C ALA A 52 -4.54 19.58 -4.45
N GLY A 53 -4.88 18.81 -5.50
CA GLY A 53 -5.09 19.36 -6.84
C GLY A 53 -3.78 19.70 -7.56
N GLU A 54 -2.67 19.06 -7.18
CA GLU A 54 -1.35 19.22 -7.81
C GLU A 54 -0.97 17.98 -8.66
N PRO A 55 -1.67 17.67 -9.76
CA PRO A 55 -1.51 16.41 -10.48
C PRO A 55 -0.13 16.25 -11.12
N LEU A 56 0.50 17.35 -11.57
CA LEU A 56 1.85 17.31 -12.13
C LEU A 56 2.89 16.90 -11.09
N ARG A 57 2.71 17.36 -9.84
CA ARG A 57 3.59 17.02 -8.74
C ARG A 57 3.42 15.57 -8.31
N ALA A 58 2.17 15.11 -8.18
CA ALA A 58 1.87 13.70 -7.91
C ALA A 58 2.47 12.78 -8.98
N PHE A 59 2.37 13.16 -10.25
CA PHE A 59 2.94 12.44 -11.38
C PHE A 59 4.46 12.39 -11.32
N ARG A 60 5.12 13.52 -11.02
CA ARG A 60 6.59 13.59 -10.87
C ARG A 60 7.07 12.63 -9.79
N ILE A 61 6.48 12.71 -8.59
CA ILE A 61 6.87 11.85 -7.47
C ILE A 61 6.69 10.36 -7.83
N SER A 62 5.59 10.03 -8.51
CA SER A 62 5.30 8.66 -8.95
C SER A 62 6.33 8.15 -9.97
N LEU A 63 6.78 8.99 -10.89
CA LEU A 63 7.83 8.64 -11.85
C LEU A 63 9.17 8.40 -11.16
N ASP A 64 9.56 9.29 -10.24
CA ASP A 64 10.82 9.16 -9.50
C ASP A 64 10.84 7.85 -8.69
N LEU A 65 9.70 7.52 -8.06
CA LEU A 65 9.49 6.24 -7.38
C LEU A 65 9.65 5.03 -8.32
N ALA A 66 9.04 5.09 -9.51
CA ALA A 66 9.12 4.00 -10.48
C ALA A 66 10.56 3.78 -10.98
N VAL A 67 11.33 4.85 -11.15
CA VAL A 67 12.76 4.79 -11.50
C VAL A 67 13.57 4.13 -10.38
N ILE A 68 13.34 4.51 -9.12
CA ILE A 68 14.04 3.93 -7.98
C ILE A 68 13.70 2.44 -7.82
N CYS A 69 12.41 2.08 -7.86
CA CYS A 69 11.97 0.68 -7.78
C CYS A 69 12.56 -0.18 -8.92
N ARG A 70 12.64 0.37 -10.14
CA ARG A 70 13.25 -0.33 -11.28
C ARG A 70 14.75 -0.58 -11.05
N ARG A 71 15.48 0.40 -10.53
CA ARG A 71 16.93 0.29 -10.26
C ARG A 71 17.22 -0.68 -9.12
N ALA A 72 16.40 -0.64 -8.07
CA ALA A 72 16.57 -1.46 -6.88
C ALA A 72 16.17 -2.95 -7.07
N GLY A 73 15.55 -3.30 -8.21
CA GLY A 73 15.04 -4.66 -8.45
C GLY A 73 13.97 -5.11 -7.44
N THR A 74 13.43 -4.18 -6.65
CA THR A 74 12.55 -4.49 -5.53
C THR A 74 11.18 -4.90 -6.04
N ARG A 75 10.77 -6.13 -5.70
CA ARG A 75 9.39 -6.59 -5.88
C ARG A 75 8.51 -5.67 -5.04
N ARG A 76 7.73 -4.81 -5.72
CA ARG A 76 6.75 -3.89 -5.12
C ARG A 76 6.05 -4.58 -3.95
N PRO A 77 6.20 -4.10 -2.70
CA PRO A 77 5.48 -4.68 -1.58
C PRO A 77 3.98 -4.54 -1.84
N PRO A 78 3.16 -5.55 -1.50
CA PRO A 78 1.75 -5.52 -1.82
C PRO A 78 1.12 -4.27 -1.18
N THR A 79 0.75 -3.32 -2.02
CA THR A 79 -0.03 -2.17 -1.63
C THR A 79 -1.34 -2.67 -1.02
N ALA A 80 -1.74 -2.06 0.09
CA ALA A 80 -2.83 -2.47 0.99
C ALA A 80 -4.25 -2.36 0.39
N MET A 81 -4.42 -2.66 -0.90
CA MET A 81 -5.71 -2.77 -1.58
C MET A 81 -5.89 -4.10 -2.35
N SER A 82 -4.99 -5.07 -2.16
CA SER A 82 -5.12 -6.42 -2.74
C SER A 82 -5.26 -7.51 -1.67
N ALA A 83 -6.07 -7.24 -0.64
CA ALA A 83 -6.53 -8.26 0.31
C ALA A 83 -8.03 -8.60 0.11
N ALA A 84 -8.57 -8.33 -1.08
CA ALA A 84 -9.95 -8.67 -1.43
C ALA A 84 -10.00 -9.73 -2.53
N ARG A 85 -9.35 -10.89 -2.34
CA ARG A 85 -9.73 -12.10 -3.10
C ARG A 85 -9.13 -13.39 -2.53
N ARG A 86 -9.83 -14.01 -1.57
CA ARG A 86 -10.09 -15.46 -1.55
C ARG A 86 -11.38 -15.72 -0.76
N PRO A 87 -12.46 -16.24 -1.36
CA PRO A 87 -13.50 -16.87 -0.56
C PRO A 87 -12.88 -18.13 0.06
N HIS A 88 -12.85 -18.18 1.40
CA HIS A 88 -12.61 -19.45 2.09
C HIS A 88 -13.74 -20.40 1.73
N GLY A 89 -13.37 -21.60 1.27
CA GLY A 89 -14.28 -22.63 0.83
C GLY A 89 -15.36 -22.90 1.87
N ALA A 90 -16.61 -22.70 1.46
CA ALA A 90 -17.76 -23.27 2.12
C ALA A 90 -17.57 -24.79 2.16
N ARG A 91 -17.26 -25.31 3.35
CA ARG A 91 -17.34 -26.74 3.63
C ARG A 91 -18.81 -27.14 3.61
N TYR A 92 -19.30 -27.59 2.47
CA TYR A 92 -20.54 -28.33 2.43
C TYR A 92 -20.27 -29.75 2.93
N ALA A 93 -20.95 -30.07 4.04
CA ALA A 93 -21.00 -31.37 4.65
C ALA A 93 -21.57 -32.40 3.66
N THR A 94 -20.75 -33.39 3.28
CA THR A 94 -21.26 -34.60 2.64
C THR A 94 -21.65 -35.59 3.74
N ARG A 95 -22.90 -35.51 4.21
CA ARG A 95 -23.57 -36.66 4.83
C ARG A 95 -24.36 -37.35 3.73
N GLY A 96 -23.69 -38.23 2.98
CA GLY A 96 -24.33 -39.18 2.07
C GLY A 96 -24.61 -40.50 2.80
N PRO A 97 -25.75 -41.16 2.56
CA PRO A 97 -26.13 -42.39 3.23
C PRO A 97 -25.26 -43.56 2.76
N ASP A 98 -24.82 -44.38 3.72
CA ASP A 98 -24.12 -45.64 3.51
C ASP A 98 -25.05 -46.64 2.80
N TRP A 99 -24.70 -46.96 1.57
CA TRP A 99 -25.20 -48.12 0.85
C TRP A 99 -24.01 -48.96 0.41
N SER A 100 -23.61 -49.93 1.25
CA SER A 100 -22.90 -51.12 0.79
C SER A 100 -23.25 -52.32 1.67
N SER A 101 -24.13 -53.12 1.08
CA SER A 101 -24.48 -54.50 1.39
C SER A 101 -23.30 -55.47 1.35
N GLY A 102 -23.21 -56.34 2.36
CA GLY A 102 -23.18 -57.81 2.19
C GLY A 102 -21.84 -58.53 1.93
N THR A 103 -21.81 -59.79 2.39
CA THR A 103 -20.80 -60.87 2.26
C THR A 103 -19.67 -60.83 3.31
N SER A 104 -19.43 -61.84 4.15
CA SER A 104 -19.79 -63.27 4.20
C SER A 104 -19.98 -63.75 5.63
#